data_AF-A0A087DQJ9-F1
#
_entry.id   AF-A0A087DQJ9-F1
#
_cell.length_a   1.000
_cell.length_b   1.000
_cell.length_c   1.000
_cell.angle_alpha   90.00
_cell.angle_beta   90.00
_cell.angle_gamma   90.00
#
_symmetry.space_group_name_H-M   'P 1'
#
loop_
_entity.id
_entity.type
_entity.pdbx_description
1 polymer ?
#
loop_
_entity_poly.entity_id
_entity_poly.type
_entity_poly.pdbx_seq_one_letter_code
_entity_poly.pdbx_strand_id
1 'polypeptide(L)'
;MASKFINLDNLASFLAKLKTLFTTTEQATDIANTAAGTARNGAVDDVKKLGYQTAADVTKTLDGKGYQTAEQVDTAIAAKGYDTTASVDKKVADAKSELQNSIGSAFHPKGSSAFADLPTTGRAVGDVWNVTDAFTTTDDFVEGAGKNYPSGTNIVLVNVTTGEGADATTTPKWDALSGVTDLSGYMLKSDMTPATDADIDGLFA
;
A
#
# COMPACT_ATOMS: atom_id res chain seq x y z
N MET A 1 -88.80 -73.25 -31.92
CA MET A 1 -87.42 -72.69 -32.03
C MET A 1 -87.54 -71.33 -32.71
N ALA A 2 -87.38 -70.22 -31.98
CA ALA A 2 -87.37 -68.90 -32.60
C ALA A 2 -86.04 -68.75 -33.34
N SER A 3 -86.11 -68.68 -34.67
CA SER A 3 -84.90 -68.59 -35.49
C SER A 3 -84.22 -67.25 -35.24
N LYS A 4 -83.03 -67.29 -34.64
CA LYS A 4 -82.10 -66.16 -34.49
C LYS A 4 -81.54 -65.80 -35.88
N PHE A 5 -82.39 -65.30 -36.78
CA PHE A 5 -81.91 -64.71 -38.02
C PHE A 5 -81.49 -63.27 -37.76
N ILE A 6 -80.31 -62.91 -38.27
CA ILE A 6 -79.84 -61.53 -38.31
C ILE A 6 -80.83 -60.77 -39.21
N ASN A 7 -81.60 -59.84 -38.63
CA ASN A 7 -82.35 -58.85 -39.41
C ASN A 7 -81.54 -57.55 -39.47
N LEU A 8 -81.87 -56.71 -40.46
CA LEU A 8 -81.13 -55.48 -40.75
C LEU A 8 -81.16 -54.50 -39.56
N ASP A 9 -82.28 -54.47 -38.83
CA ASP A 9 -82.47 -53.59 -37.66
C ASP A 9 -81.55 -53.97 -36.48
N ASN A 10 -81.42 -55.27 -36.18
CA ASN A 10 -80.54 -55.75 -35.11
C ASN A 10 -79.07 -55.55 -35.48
N LEU A 11 -78.72 -55.68 -36.76
CA LEU A 11 -77.37 -55.40 -37.24
C LEU A 11 -77.03 -53.90 -37.16
N ALA A 12 -77.96 -53.03 -37.53
CA ALA A 12 -77.79 -51.58 -37.41
C ALA A 12 -77.64 -51.15 -35.94
N SER A 13 -78.44 -51.74 -35.03
CA SER A 13 -78.33 -51.48 -33.60
C SER A 13 -76.98 -51.96 -33.02
N PHE A 14 -76.50 -53.13 -33.47
CA PHE A 14 -75.19 -53.65 -33.08
C PHE A 14 -74.05 -52.75 -33.58
N LEU A 15 -74.08 -52.33 -34.85
CA LEU A 15 -73.09 -51.43 -35.43
C LEU A 15 -73.08 -50.07 -34.72
N ALA A 16 -74.24 -49.53 -34.37
CA ALA A 16 -74.35 -48.27 -33.64
C ALA A 16 -73.67 -48.36 -32.27
N LYS A 17 -73.98 -49.39 -31.49
CA LYS A 17 -73.36 -49.64 -30.17
C LYS A 17 -71.85 -49.87 -30.28
N LEU A 18 -71.42 -50.62 -31.29
CA LEU A 18 -70.02 -50.88 -31.57
C LEU A 18 -69.28 -49.56 -31.88
N LYS A 19 -69.88 -48.69 -32.70
CA LYS A 19 -69.34 -47.37 -33.02
C LYS A 19 -69.24 -46.47 -31.78
N THR A 20 -70.27 -46.47 -30.92
CA THR A 20 -70.25 -45.70 -29.66
C THR A 20 -69.14 -46.18 -28.72
N LEU A 21 -68.94 -47.49 -28.64
CA LEU A 21 -67.92 -48.12 -27.80
C LEU A 21 -66.49 -47.81 -28.29
N PHE A 22 -66.27 -47.78 -29.61
CA PHE A 22 -64.97 -47.40 -30.17
C PHE A 22 -64.68 -45.89 -30.06
N THR A 23 -65.71 -45.03 -30.16
CA THR A 23 -65.53 -43.59 -29.93
C THR A 23 -65.22 -43.23 -28.46
N THR A 24 -65.62 -44.07 -27.50
CA THR A 24 -65.32 -43.83 -26.08
C THR A 24 -63.84 -44.06 -25.74
N THR A 25 -63.16 -44.96 -26.47
CA THR A 25 -61.73 -45.22 -26.30
C THR A 25 -60.87 -44.07 -26.83
N GLU A 26 -61.25 -43.44 -27.94
CA GLU A 26 -60.62 -42.20 -28.42
C GLU A 26 -60.84 -41.04 -27.43
N GLN A 27 -62.05 -40.90 -26.88
CA GLN A 27 -62.34 -39.90 -25.84
C GLN A 27 -61.59 -40.15 -24.52
N ALA A 28 -61.26 -41.41 -24.19
CA ALA A 28 -60.47 -41.71 -22.99
C ALA A 28 -59.05 -41.12 -23.05
N THR A 29 -58.47 -41.02 -24.26
CA THR A 29 -57.17 -40.36 -24.48
C THR A 29 -57.26 -38.85 -24.26
N ASP A 30 -58.37 -38.24 -24.70
CA ASP A 30 -58.63 -36.80 -24.47
C ASP A 30 -58.85 -36.48 -23.00
N ILE A 31 -59.55 -37.35 -22.27
CA ILE A 31 -59.75 -37.22 -20.81
C ILE A 31 -58.40 -37.32 -20.08
N ALA A 32 -57.55 -38.29 -20.44
CA ALA A 32 -56.23 -38.46 -19.84
C ALA A 32 -55.32 -37.25 -20.12
N ASN A 33 -55.32 -36.75 -21.35
CA ASN A 33 -54.55 -35.57 -21.74
C ASN A 33 -55.01 -34.30 -21.01
N THR A 34 -56.33 -34.14 -20.85
CA THR A 34 -56.93 -33.03 -20.10
C THR A 34 -56.52 -33.09 -18.63
N ALA A 35 -56.68 -34.24 -17.98
CA ALA A 35 -56.29 -34.43 -16.59
C ALA A 35 -54.78 -34.18 -16.36
N ALA A 36 -53.94 -34.69 -17.27
CA ALA A 36 -52.50 -34.43 -17.23
C ALA A 36 -52.16 -32.95 -17.44
N GLY A 37 -52.88 -32.25 -18.32
CA GLY A 37 -52.75 -30.81 -18.52
C GLY A 37 -53.09 -30.01 -17.27
N THR A 38 -54.21 -30.33 -16.62
CA THR A 38 -54.62 -29.68 -15.37
C THR A 38 -53.61 -29.92 -14.24
N ALA A 39 -53.13 -31.16 -14.08
CA ALA A 39 -52.13 -31.48 -13.06
C ALA A 39 -50.80 -30.74 -13.28
N ARG A 40 -50.32 -30.65 -14.53
CA ARG A 40 -49.10 -29.88 -14.86
C ARG A 40 -49.28 -28.39 -14.57
N ASN A 41 -50.41 -27.81 -14.94
CA ASN A 41 -50.67 -26.39 -14.69
C ASN A 41 -50.76 -26.09 -13.18
N GLY A 42 -51.45 -26.95 -12.42
CA GLY A 42 -51.50 -26.83 -10.96
C GLY A 42 -50.12 -26.88 -10.31
N ALA A 43 -49.26 -27.82 -10.72
CA ALA A 43 -47.89 -27.91 -10.22
C ALA A 43 -47.06 -26.66 -10.56
N VAL A 44 -47.24 -26.07 -11.75
CA VAL A 44 -46.57 -24.82 -12.14
C VAL A 44 -47.02 -23.65 -11.26
N ASP A 45 -48.31 -23.58 -10.93
CA ASP A 45 -48.85 -22.51 -10.08
C ASP A 45 -48.43 -22.66 -8.62
N ASP A 46 -48.37 -23.90 -8.11
CA ASP A 46 -47.81 -24.19 -6.79
C ASP A 46 -46.34 -23.75 -6.69
N VAL A 47 -45.52 -24.04 -7.71
CA VAL A 47 -44.12 -23.58 -7.78
C VAL A 47 -44.02 -22.05 -7.75
N LYS A 48 -44.88 -21.32 -8.47
CA LYS A 48 -44.92 -19.85 -8.39
C LYS A 48 -45.31 -19.36 -6.99
N LYS A 49 -46.19 -20.09 -6.30
CA LYS A 49 -46.68 -19.75 -4.96
C LYS A 49 -45.68 -20.02 -3.84
N LEU A 50 -44.69 -20.90 -4.05
CA LEU A 50 -43.60 -21.17 -3.11
C LEU A 50 -42.69 -19.96 -2.84
N GLY A 51 -42.88 -18.83 -3.54
CA GLY A 51 -42.24 -17.58 -3.18
C GLY A 51 -40.77 -17.48 -3.57
N TYR A 52 -40.37 -18.20 -4.63
CA TYR A 52 -39.07 -17.98 -5.28
C TYR A 52 -38.97 -16.50 -5.67
N GLN A 53 -38.11 -15.77 -4.98
CA GLN A 53 -37.82 -14.40 -5.35
C GLN A 53 -37.07 -14.41 -6.69
N THR A 54 -37.52 -13.59 -7.61
CA THR A 54 -36.72 -13.30 -8.80
C THR A 54 -35.50 -12.48 -8.38
N ALA A 55 -34.45 -12.46 -9.21
CA ALA A 55 -33.31 -11.58 -8.96
C ALA A 55 -33.73 -10.11 -8.80
N ALA A 56 -34.77 -9.68 -9.50
CA ALA A 56 -35.34 -8.34 -9.38
C ALA A 56 -35.99 -8.08 -8.01
N ASP A 57 -36.70 -9.07 -7.46
CA ASP A 57 -37.31 -8.97 -6.12
C ASP A 57 -36.23 -8.89 -5.03
N VAL A 58 -35.14 -9.63 -5.20
CA VAL A 58 -33.97 -9.59 -4.32
C VAL A 58 -33.30 -8.22 -4.38
N THR A 59 -33.00 -7.70 -5.57
CA THR A 59 -32.38 -6.37 -5.75
C THR A 59 -33.22 -5.27 -5.13
N LYS A 60 -34.54 -5.25 -5.37
CA LYS A 60 -35.45 -4.26 -4.79
C LYS A 60 -35.46 -4.29 -3.26
N THR A 61 -35.35 -5.48 -2.67
CA THR A 61 -35.27 -5.65 -1.21
C THR A 61 -33.94 -5.13 -0.66
N LEU A 62 -32.82 -5.37 -1.36
CA LEU A 62 -31.50 -4.88 -0.99
C LEU A 62 -31.42 -3.35 -1.04
N ASP A 63 -31.94 -2.75 -2.12
CA ASP A 63 -32.00 -1.29 -2.29
C ASP A 63 -32.87 -0.64 -1.19
N GLY A 64 -34.05 -1.21 -0.91
CA GLY A 64 -34.98 -0.69 0.10
C GLY A 64 -34.47 -0.80 1.54
N LYS A 65 -33.54 -1.72 1.82
CA LYS A 65 -32.88 -1.86 3.13
C LYS A 65 -31.59 -1.04 3.25
N GLY A 66 -31.18 -0.35 2.17
CA GLY A 66 -29.98 0.47 2.15
C GLY A 66 -28.67 -0.33 2.15
N TYR A 67 -28.69 -1.57 1.64
CA TYR A 67 -27.43 -2.30 1.41
C TYR A 67 -26.63 -1.56 0.34
N GLN A 68 -25.37 -1.27 0.66
CA GLN A 68 -24.46 -0.59 -0.24
C GLN A 68 -23.50 -1.58 -0.88
N THR A 69 -23.16 -1.35 -2.14
CA THR A 69 -22.05 -2.02 -2.81
C THR A 69 -20.72 -1.50 -2.28
N ALA A 70 -19.64 -2.26 -2.48
CA ALA A 70 -18.29 -1.81 -2.13
C ALA A 70 -17.94 -0.47 -2.81
N GLU A 71 -18.32 -0.30 -4.07
CA GLU A 71 -18.10 0.94 -4.83
C GLU A 71 -18.86 2.14 -4.24
N GLN A 72 -20.10 1.94 -3.77
CA GLN A 72 -20.88 2.99 -3.10
C GLN A 72 -20.25 3.38 -1.76
N VAL A 73 -19.71 2.41 -1.02
CA VAL A 73 -18.99 2.65 0.24
C VAL A 73 -17.70 3.43 -0.02
N ASP A 74 -16.90 3.01 -0.99
CA ASP A 74 -15.64 3.67 -1.37
C ASP A 74 -15.88 5.11 -1.84
N THR A 75 -16.90 5.32 -2.68
CA THR A 75 -17.30 6.65 -3.14
C THR A 75 -17.72 7.55 -1.98
N ALA A 76 -18.51 7.03 -1.02
CA ALA A 76 -18.96 7.79 0.15
C ALA A 76 -17.80 8.16 1.09
N ILE A 77 -16.82 7.27 1.27
CA ILE A 77 -15.61 7.52 2.08
C ILE A 77 -14.76 8.62 1.42
N ALA A 78 -14.50 8.51 0.12
CA ALA A 78 -13.76 9.51 -0.64
C ALA A 78 -14.48 10.89 -0.63
N ALA A 79 -15.80 10.90 -0.81
CA ALA A 79 -16.61 12.13 -0.81
C ALA A 79 -16.60 12.85 0.55
N LYS A 80 -16.44 12.11 1.66
CA LYS A 80 -16.29 12.69 3.00
C LYS A 80 -14.88 13.25 3.27
N GLY A 81 -13.98 13.18 2.30
CA GLY A 81 -12.61 13.68 2.44
C GLY A 81 -11.73 12.80 3.33
N TYR A 82 -12.16 11.57 3.63
CA TYR A 82 -11.26 10.60 4.24
C TYR A 82 -10.24 10.16 3.20
N ASP A 83 -8.98 10.35 3.52
CA ASP A 83 -7.90 9.85 2.69
C ASP A 83 -7.90 8.32 2.71
N THR A 84 -7.83 7.72 1.53
CA THR A 84 -7.48 6.29 1.42
C THR A 84 -6.07 6.08 1.95
N THR A 85 -5.73 4.87 2.39
CA THR A 85 -4.35 4.53 2.81
C THR A 85 -3.33 4.95 1.75
N ALA A 86 -3.63 4.73 0.46
CA ALA A 86 -2.78 5.17 -0.64
C ALA A 86 -2.60 6.70 -0.72
N SER A 87 -3.66 7.48 -0.45
CA SER A 87 -3.59 8.95 -0.39
C SER A 87 -2.74 9.42 0.80
N VAL A 88 -2.91 8.79 1.97
CA VAL A 88 -2.10 9.07 3.16
C VAL A 88 -0.63 8.77 2.91
N ASP A 89 -0.31 7.58 2.39
CA ASP A 89 1.06 7.17 2.11
C ASP A 89 1.74 8.12 1.12
N LYS A 90 1.01 8.54 0.08
CA LYS A 90 1.50 9.54 -0.88
C LYS A 90 1.78 10.88 -0.20
N LYS A 91 0.84 11.41 0.59
CA LYS A 91 1.02 12.69 1.31
C LYS A 91 2.20 12.64 2.28
N VAL A 92 2.40 11.52 2.97
CA VAL A 92 3.54 11.31 3.87
C VAL A 92 4.86 11.28 3.11
N ALA A 93 4.92 10.57 1.97
CA ALA A 93 6.10 10.54 1.12
C ALA A 93 6.45 11.93 0.55
N ASP A 94 5.44 12.66 0.07
CA ASP A 94 5.59 14.01 -0.46
C ASP A 94 6.10 14.96 0.64
N ALA A 95 5.48 14.96 1.82
CA ALA A 95 5.91 15.78 2.95
C ALA A 95 7.34 15.45 3.43
N LYS A 96 7.74 14.17 3.39
CA LYS A 96 9.10 13.76 3.71
C LYS A 96 10.10 14.31 2.69
N SER A 97 9.77 14.23 1.40
CA SER A 97 10.59 14.79 0.32
C SER A 97 10.70 16.32 0.44
N GLU A 98 9.59 17.00 0.70
CA GLU A 98 9.55 18.45 0.89
C GLU A 98 10.32 18.89 2.14
N LEU A 99 10.23 18.16 3.25
CA LEU A 99 11.06 18.42 4.44
C LEU A 99 12.54 18.24 4.12
N GLN A 100 12.92 17.18 3.41
CA GLN A 100 14.31 16.95 2.99
C GLN A 100 14.84 18.07 2.08
N ASN A 101 14.01 18.54 1.15
CA ASN A 101 14.39 19.59 0.21
C ASN A 101 14.37 21.00 0.84
N SER A 102 13.46 21.26 1.78
CA SER A 102 13.35 22.53 2.51
C SER A 102 14.44 22.72 3.56
N ILE A 103 15.03 21.63 4.06
CA ILE A 103 16.34 21.65 4.74
C ILE A 103 17.45 21.85 3.67
N GLY A 104 17.31 22.84 2.79
CA GLY A 104 18.28 23.25 1.77
C GLY A 104 19.56 23.84 2.38
N SER A 105 20.11 23.16 3.38
CA SER A 105 21.28 23.53 4.14
C SER A 105 22.47 22.74 3.60
N ALA A 106 23.69 23.24 3.86
CA ALA A 106 24.91 22.48 3.63
C ALA A 106 24.95 21.10 4.35
N PHE A 107 23.93 20.79 5.16
CA PHE A 107 23.79 19.58 5.96
C PHE A 107 22.53 18.78 5.58
N HIS A 108 22.72 17.50 5.29
CA HIS A 108 21.70 16.52 4.94
C HIS A 108 21.64 15.43 6.03
N PRO A 109 20.76 15.54 7.04
CA PRO A 109 20.68 14.56 8.11
C PRO A 109 20.33 13.15 7.58
N LYS A 110 21.16 12.16 7.93
CA LYS A 110 21.02 10.75 7.51
C LYS A 110 20.58 9.81 8.63
N GLY A 111 20.61 10.30 9.87
CA GLY A 111 20.17 9.57 11.06
C GLY A 111 21.33 9.28 12.00
N SER A 112 21.20 8.19 12.76
CA SER A 112 22.22 7.72 13.71
C SER A 112 22.76 6.36 13.26
N SER A 113 24.07 6.14 13.38
CA SER A 113 24.73 4.87 13.04
C SER A 113 25.91 4.60 13.97
N ALA A 114 26.38 3.36 14.08
CA ALA A 114 27.70 3.10 14.66
C ALA A 114 28.79 3.54 13.67
N PHE A 115 29.99 3.84 14.18
CA PHE A 115 31.11 4.31 13.36
C PHE A 115 31.51 3.32 12.28
N ALA A 116 31.57 2.03 12.64
CA ALA A 116 31.91 0.94 11.72
C ALA A 116 30.86 0.72 10.61
N ASP A 117 29.62 1.18 10.85
CA ASP A 117 28.48 1.00 9.94
C ASP A 117 28.24 2.21 9.04
N LEU A 118 29.12 3.22 9.09
CA LEU A 118 29.02 4.38 8.21
C LEU A 118 29.18 3.97 6.73
N PRO A 119 28.38 4.54 5.82
CA PRO A 119 28.45 4.19 4.41
C PRO A 119 29.80 4.56 3.82
N THR A 120 30.42 3.63 3.11
CA THR A 120 31.68 3.86 2.37
C THR A 120 31.44 4.31 0.92
N THR A 121 30.27 3.98 0.37
CA THR A 121 29.81 4.30 -1.00
C THR A 121 28.48 5.04 -0.97
N GLY A 122 28.16 5.78 -2.04
CA GLY A 122 26.90 6.52 -2.13
C GLY A 122 26.78 7.71 -1.17
N ARG A 123 27.90 8.16 -0.58
CA ARG A 123 27.97 9.36 0.25
C ARG A 123 27.84 10.62 -0.59
N ALA A 124 27.15 11.64 -0.08
CA ALA A 124 27.09 12.98 -0.68
C ALA A 124 27.63 14.04 0.27
N VAL A 125 28.25 15.09 -0.26
CA VAL A 125 28.68 16.25 0.54
C VAL A 125 27.48 16.81 1.28
N GLY A 126 27.68 17.10 2.56
CA GLY A 126 26.65 17.52 3.49
C GLY A 126 25.97 16.39 4.23
N ASP A 127 26.13 15.11 3.85
CA ASP A 127 25.56 13.99 4.64
C ASP A 127 26.01 14.08 6.11
N VAL A 128 25.04 14.14 7.05
CA VAL A 128 25.29 14.22 8.49
C VAL A 128 24.84 12.96 9.19
N TRP A 129 25.73 12.36 9.96
CA TRP A 129 25.43 11.21 10.80
C TRP A 129 25.72 11.52 12.26
N ASN A 130 24.82 11.08 13.14
CA ASN A 130 25.10 11.00 14.57
C ASN A 130 25.76 9.64 14.87
N VAL A 131 27.03 9.65 15.31
CA VAL A 131 27.76 8.41 15.60
C VAL A 131 27.41 7.91 17.00
N THR A 132 26.88 6.70 17.11
CA THR A 132 26.25 6.18 18.34
C THR A 132 27.23 5.60 19.36
N ASP A 133 28.44 5.26 18.93
CA ASP A 133 29.55 4.74 19.72
C ASP A 133 30.70 5.74 19.80
N ALA A 134 31.56 5.59 20.81
CA ALA A 134 32.83 6.31 20.81
C ALA A 134 33.71 5.75 19.69
N PHE A 135 34.44 6.62 18.99
CA PHE A 135 35.24 6.22 17.84
C PHE A 135 36.57 6.95 17.79
N THR A 136 37.50 6.39 17.01
CA THR A 136 38.78 7.01 16.65
C THR A 136 38.75 7.32 15.16
N THR A 137 39.13 8.53 14.78
CA THR A 137 39.16 8.95 13.37
C THR A 137 40.11 8.09 12.54
N THR A 138 39.80 7.99 11.25
CA THR A 138 40.60 7.32 10.21
C THR A 138 41.11 8.36 9.21
N ASP A 139 41.86 7.94 8.20
CA ASP A 139 42.37 8.84 7.14
C ASP A 139 41.26 9.51 6.31
N ASP A 140 40.05 8.95 6.37
CA ASP A 140 38.83 9.53 5.78
C ASP A 140 38.37 10.81 6.49
N PHE A 141 38.97 11.20 7.62
CA PHE A 141 38.63 12.43 8.34
C PHE A 141 39.50 13.62 7.92
N VAL A 142 38.94 14.83 8.05
CA VAL A 142 39.64 16.11 7.76
C VAL A 142 40.93 16.24 8.57
N GLU A 143 40.87 15.87 9.85
CA GLU A 143 42.00 15.91 10.79
C GLU A 143 42.92 14.67 10.73
N GLY A 144 42.62 13.70 9.86
CA GLY A 144 43.38 12.45 9.74
C GLY A 144 43.07 11.43 10.85
N ALA A 145 43.83 10.33 10.86
CA ALA A 145 43.60 9.22 11.78
C ALA A 145 44.13 9.50 13.21
N GLY A 146 43.46 8.92 14.22
CA GLY A 146 43.99 8.82 15.59
C GLY A 146 43.37 9.74 16.64
N LYS A 147 42.37 10.57 16.30
CA LYS A 147 41.66 11.41 17.27
C LYS A 147 40.42 10.73 17.81
N ASN A 148 40.21 10.79 19.13
CA ASN A 148 39.11 10.11 19.79
C ASN A 148 37.93 11.04 20.03
N TYR A 149 36.72 10.56 19.72
CA TYR A 149 35.47 11.24 19.99
C TYR A 149 34.51 10.39 20.82
N PRO A 150 33.72 11.01 21.72
CA PRO A 150 32.68 10.31 22.46
C PRO A 150 31.51 9.94 21.54
N SER A 151 30.72 8.95 21.97
CA SER A 151 29.41 8.65 21.38
C SER A 151 28.50 9.88 21.36
N GLY A 152 27.70 10.03 20.32
CA GLY A 152 26.82 11.17 20.09
C GLY A 152 27.49 12.31 19.32
N THR A 153 28.74 12.13 18.85
CA THR A 153 29.39 13.12 17.99
C THR A 153 28.77 13.09 16.60
N ASN A 154 28.31 14.25 16.13
CA ASN A 154 27.83 14.40 14.77
C ASN A 154 29.03 14.54 13.82
N ILE A 155 28.97 13.90 12.65
CA ILE A 155 29.95 14.04 11.59
C ILE A 155 29.26 14.47 10.30
N VAL A 156 29.93 15.25 9.47
CA VAL A 156 29.46 15.71 8.16
C VAL A 156 30.46 15.36 7.08
N LEU A 157 30.00 14.98 5.88
CA LEU A 157 30.91 14.84 4.74
C LEU A 157 31.17 16.21 4.09
N VAL A 158 32.43 16.64 4.04
CA VAL A 158 32.84 17.91 3.43
C VAL A 158 33.87 17.71 2.34
N ASN A 159 33.96 18.65 1.40
CA ASN A 159 35.04 18.68 0.43
C ASN A 159 36.28 19.32 1.07
N VAL A 160 37.41 18.60 1.02
CA VAL A 160 38.72 19.12 1.41
C VAL A 160 39.54 19.33 0.15
N THR A 161 39.93 20.57 -0.09
CA THR A 161 40.83 20.94 -1.19
C THR A 161 42.24 21.09 -0.65
N THR A 162 43.17 20.30 -1.19
CA THR A 162 44.60 20.36 -0.87
C THR A 162 45.40 20.85 -2.06
N GLY A 163 46.38 21.72 -1.84
CA GLY A 163 47.17 22.37 -2.90
C GLY A 163 46.55 23.68 -3.37
N GLU A 164 47.27 24.38 -4.25
CA GLU A 164 46.85 25.68 -4.80
C GLU A 164 46.86 25.64 -6.33
N GLY A 165 46.04 26.49 -6.97
CA GLY A 165 46.02 26.63 -8.42
C GLY A 165 45.46 25.41 -9.15
N ALA A 166 45.99 25.13 -10.34
CA ALA A 166 45.48 24.08 -11.23
C ALA A 166 45.70 22.65 -10.72
N ASP A 167 46.57 22.46 -9.73
CA ASP A 167 46.91 21.16 -9.14
C ASP A 167 46.12 20.85 -7.86
N ALA A 168 45.18 21.74 -7.47
CA ALA A 168 44.36 21.57 -6.29
C ALA A 168 43.48 20.31 -6.40
N THR A 169 43.62 19.41 -5.45
CA THR A 169 42.86 18.16 -5.40
C THR A 169 41.73 18.28 -4.37
N THR A 170 40.50 18.01 -4.79
CA THR A 170 39.33 18.02 -3.88
C THR A 170 38.88 16.60 -3.58
N THR A 171 38.90 16.22 -2.30
CA THR A 171 38.47 14.90 -1.84
C THR A 171 37.44 15.04 -0.70
N PRO A 172 36.36 14.25 -0.71
CA PRO A 172 35.40 14.26 0.37
C PRO A 172 35.98 13.56 1.60
N LYS A 173 35.89 14.21 2.76
CA LYS A 173 36.32 13.69 4.05
C LYS A 173 35.25 13.94 5.11
N TRP A 174 35.22 13.11 6.15
CA TRP A 174 34.39 13.32 7.32
C TRP A 174 34.98 14.44 8.19
N ASP A 175 34.15 15.42 8.53
CA ASP A 175 34.46 16.44 9.53
C ASP A 175 33.61 16.17 10.77
N ALA A 176 34.27 16.05 11.92
CA ALA A 176 33.59 15.87 13.19
C ALA A 176 33.08 17.22 13.68
N LEU A 177 31.76 17.36 13.83
CA LEU A 177 31.09 18.54 14.39
C LEU A 177 31.22 18.58 15.92
N SER A 178 32.41 18.26 16.41
CA SER A 178 32.78 18.43 17.81
C SER A 178 33.37 19.84 17.96
N GLY A 179 32.84 20.62 18.89
CA GLY A 179 33.19 22.04 19.06
C GLY A 179 34.57 22.30 19.66
N VAL A 180 35.63 21.56 19.30
CA VAL A 180 36.98 21.81 19.82
C VAL A 180 37.96 22.11 18.71
N THR A 181 38.23 23.42 18.53
CA THR A 181 39.42 23.89 17.81
C THR A 181 40.66 23.32 18.50
N ASP A 182 41.49 22.60 17.76
CA ASP A 182 42.79 22.14 18.26
C ASP A 182 43.73 23.35 18.41
N LEU A 183 44.09 23.64 19.66
CA LEU A 183 45.03 24.71 20.02
C LEU A 183 46.36 24.17 20.55
N SER A 184 46.64 22.87 20.37
CA SER A 184 47.89 22.23 20.85
C SER A 184 49.16 22.85 20.25
N GLY A 185 49.08 23.48 19.07
CA GLY A 185 50.16 24.25 18.46
C GLY A 185 50.35 25.67 19.00
N TYR A 186 49.49 26.14 19.92
CA TYR A 186 49.56 27.46 20.52
C TYR A 186 50.04 27.38 21.97
N MET A 187 50.86 28.36 22.38
CA MET A 187 51.32 28.48 23.76
C MET A 187 50.13 28.76 24.69
N LEU A 188 50.02 28.02 25.79
CA LEU A 188 48.99 28.31 26.80
C LEU A 188 49.30 29.65 27.47
N LYS A 189 48.25 30.34 27.93
CA LYS A 189 48.42 31.59 28.67
C LYS A 189 49.25 31.43 29.94
N SER A 190 49.20 30.24 30.56
CA SER A 190 50.04 29.87 31.71
C SER A 190 51.52 29.78 31.36
N ASP A 191 51.82 29.48 30.11
CA ASP A 191 53.17 29.18 29.62
C ASP A 191 53.81 30.43 28.98
N MET A 192 53.05 31.53 28.88
CA MET A 192 53.53 32.82 28.40
C MET A 192 54.33 33.51 29.50
N THR A 193 55.66 33.48 29.38
CA THR A 193 56.55 34.27 30.25
C THR A 193 56.63 35.71 29.75
N PRO A 194 56.25 36.73 30.55
CA PRO A 194 56.45 38.13 30.17
C PRO A 194 57.94 38.40 29.93
N ALA A 195 58.26 39.14 28.87
CA ALA A 195 59.62 39.66 28.68
C ALA A 195 59.98 40.54 29.88
N THR A 196 61.19 40.37 30.41
CA THR A 196 61.68 41.24 31.47
C THR A 196 62.21 42.54 30.88
N ASP A 197 62.28 43.61 31.69
CA ASP A 197 62.86 44.89 31.24
C ASP A 197 64.29 44.70 30.71
N ALA A 198 65.06 43.77 31.28
CA ALA A 198 66.41 43.43 30.81
C ALA A 198 66.42 42.78 29.41
N ASP A 199 65.42 41.94 29.09
CA ASP A 199 65.29 41.34 27.75
C ASP A 199 64.95 42.41 26.70
N ILE A 200 64.18 43.43 27.10
CA ILE A 200 63.78 44.55 26.24
C ILE A 200 64.97 45.50 26.03
N ASP A 201 65.68 45.86 27.09
CA ASP A 201 66.85 46.75 27.02
C ASP A 201 67.96 46.17 26.14
N GLY A 202 68.11 44.84 26.11
CA GLY A 202 69.08 44.13 25.27
C GLY A 202 68.79 44.16 23.75
N LEU A 203 67.57 44.52 23.33
CA LEU A 203 67.19 44.60 21.91
C LEU A 203 67.55 45.93 21.25
N PHE A 204 67.79 46.97 22.05
CA PHE A 204 68.06 48.34 21.57
C PHE A 204 69.48 48.84 21.91
N ALA A 205 70.33 47.96 22.43
CA ALA A 205 71.73 48.24 22.75
C ALA A 205 72.67 48.12 21.53
#